data_AF-A0A4W4EIS2-F1
#
_entry.id   AF-A0A4W4EIS2-F1
#
_cell.length_a   1.000
_cell.length_b   1.000
_cell.length_c   1.000
_cell.angle_alpha   90.00
_cell.angle_beta   90.00
_cell.angle_gamma   90.00
#
_symmetry.space_group_name_H-M   'P 1'
#
loop_
_entity.id
_entity.type
_entity.pdbx_description
1 polymer ?
#
loop_
_entity_poly.entity_id
_entity_poly.type
_entity_poly.pdbx_seq_one_letter_code
_entity_poly.pdbx_strand_id
1 'polypeptide(L)'
;MCVCVGGDGDGVMLSLTQKQVFVCSVGSTTRGRLIQQLPRALIIGVRKGGTRALLEMLNLHPAVVKASQEVHFFDNDQNYVRGVSWYRHRMPFSLRQQTTIEKSPAYFTTEKVPERVFRMDPSIRLLLIVREPTTRAVSDYTQVLEGKQRKNKTYRRFETLAIDSSSLEVNPKYKAVWTSIYTKHLERWLEFFPVEQFHIVDGDRLISEPLSELQLVERFLRLPPRISQDDLYFNSTRGFYCLRVSLHYRKCLAGSKGRAHPHVNATVLEKLQHFFHPFNQKFYQITGRTFSWP
;
A
#
# COMPACT_ATOMS: atom_id res chain seq x y z
N MET A 1 -16.11 12.56 27.35
CA MET A 1 -15.36 13.02 28.54
C MET A 1 -15.17 11.79 29.41
N CYS A 2 -13.96 11.29 29.63
CA CYS A 2 -13.78 10.08 30.45
C CYS A 2 -13.07 10.47 31.75
N VAL A 3 -13.78 10.29 32.87
CA VAL A 3 -13.23 10.39 34.21
C VAL A 3 -12.77 9.00 34.62
N CYS A 4 -11.53 8.86 35.11
CA CYS A 4 -11.10 7.64 35.79
C CYS A 4 -11.62 7.70 37.22
N VAL A 5 -12.57 6.83 37.57
CA VAL A 5 -12.90 6.59 38.97
C VAL A 5 -11.97 5.48 39.46
N GLY A 6 -11.16 5.80 40.47
CA GLY A 6 -10.25 4.84 41.09
C GLY A 6 -11.03 3.82 41.91
N GLY A 7 -10.71 2.55 41.70
CA GLY A 7 -11.11 1.43 42.54
C GLY A 7 -10.12 0.32 42.27
N ASP A 8 -9.46 -0.17 43.33
CA ASP A 8 -8.48 -1.25 43.28
C ASP A 8 -9.11 -2.50 42.63
N GLY A 9 -8.61 -2.87 41.46
CA GLY A 9 -9.07 -4.03 40.71
C GLY A 9 -8.81 -3.86 39.21
N ASP A 10 -8.33 -4.92 38.57
CA ASP A 10 -8.07 -4.98 37.12
C ASP A 10 -9.33 -4.62 36.32
N GLY A 11 -9.40 -3.37 35.87
CA GLY A 11 -10.51 -2.87 35.06
C GLY A 11 -10.30 -3.16 33.57
N VAL A 12 -10.99 -4.15 33.03
CA VAL A 12 -11.13 -4.33 31.56
C VAL A 12 -12.19 -3.36 31.04
N MET A 13 -11.79 -2.36 30.27
CA MET A 13 -12.74 -1.42 29.63
C MET A 13 -13.19 -1.98 28.28
N LEU A 14 -14.39 -2.56 28.24
CA LEU A 14 -15.06 -2.95 27.00
C LEU A 14 -15.78 -1.73 26.39
N SER A 15 -15.21 -1.15 25.32
CA SER A 15 -15.97 -0.26 24.44
C SER A 15 -16.82 -1.10 23.48
N LEU A 16 -18.14 -0.99 23.59
CA LEU A 16 -19.11 -1.73 22.77
C LEU A 16 -19.20 -1.25 21.31
N THR A 17 -18.29 -0.41 20.80
CA THR A 17 -18.36 0.06 19.40
C THR A 17 -17.06 0.05 18.59
N GLN A 18 -15.94 -0.48 19.10
CA GLN A 18 -14.75 -0.74 18.28
C GLN A 18 -13.94 -1.89 18.87
N LYS A 19 -13.74 -2.96 18.09
CA LYS A 19 -12.88 -4.11 18.44
C LYS A 19 -11.41 -3.68 18.50
N GLN A 20 -10.98 -3.11 19.62
CA GLN A 20 -9.58 -2.90 19.96
C GLN A 20 -9.41 -3.08 21.46
N VAL A 21 -8.70 -4.13 21.87
CA VAL A 21 -8.32 -4.37 23.27
C VAL A 21 -6.97 -3.70 23.49
N PHE A 22 -6.90 -2.76 24.43
CA PHE A 22 -5.65 -2.16 24.88
C PHE A 22 -5.32 -2.67 26.28
N VAL A 23 -4.14 -3.25 26.45
CA VAL A 23 -3.58 -3.59 27.77
C VAL A 23 -2.86 -2.34 28.29
N CYS A 24 -3.36 -1.73 29.36
CA CYS A 24 -2.64 -0.69 30.09
C CYS A 24 -1.64 -1.36 31.04
N SER A 25 -0.34 -1.18 30.79
CA SER A 25 0.68 -1.45 31.80
C SER A 25 0.80 -0.22 32.70
N VAL A 26 0.72 -0.43 34.01
CA VAL A 26 0.84 0.63 35.02
C VAL A 26 2.32 0.98 35.18
N GLY A 27 2.73 2.12 34.61
CA GLY A 27 4.07 2.65 34.82
C GLY A 27 4.38 3.85 33.92
N SER A 28 4.59 5.01 34.55
CA SER A 28 5.01 6.30 33.97
C SER A 28 3.91 7.22 33.42
N THR A 29 3.73 8.30 34.17
CA THR A 29 2.71 9.34 34.07
C THR A 29 3.07 10.37 32.99
N THR A 30 2.89 10.02 31.72
CA THR A 30 2.56 11.01 30.68
C THR A 30 1.44 10.43 29.82
N ARG A 31 0.18 10.65 30.21
CA ARG A 31 -0.98 10.31 29.36
C ARG A 31 -0.93 11.20 28.12
N GLY A 32 -0.28 10.74 27.06
CA GLY A 32 -0.22 11.46 25.79
C GLY A 32 -1.63 11.66 25.24
N ARG A 33 -1.96 12.91 24.88
CA ARG A 33 -3.26 13.24 24.27
C ARG A 33 -3.37 12.59 22.90
N LEU A 34 -4.38 11.74 22.73
CA LEU A 34 -4.74 11.20 21.42
C LEU A 34 -5.35 12.30 20.55
N ILE A 35 -4.82 12.47 19.34
CA ILE A 35 -5.29 13.44 18.35
C ILE A 35 -5.33 12.82 16.96
N GLN A 36 -6.17 13.35 16.08
CA GLN A 36 -6.13 13.01 14.65
C GLN A 36 -5.07 13.88 13.99
N GLN A 37 -4.01 13.25 13.50
CA GLN A 37 -2.89 13.89 12.82
C GLN A 37 -2.98 13.61 11.32
N LEU A 38 -2.58 14.57 10.48
CA LEU A 38 -2.35 14.30 9.07
C LEU A 38 -1.28 13.20 8.91
N PRO A 39 -1.34 12.41 7.82
CA PRO A 39 -0.34 11.38 7.58
C PRO A 39 1.04 12.01 7.35
N ARG A 40 2.07 11.46 7.98
CA ARG A 40 3.47 11.84 7.73
C ARG A 40 4.11 11.02 6.62
N ALA A 41 3.45 9.94 6.22
CA ALA A 41 3.82 9.15 5.06
C ALA A 41 2.59 8.63 4.32
N LEU A 42 2.69 8.51 2.99
CA LEU A 42 1.65 7.96 2.14
C LEU A 42 2.16 6.75 1.36
N ILE A 43 1.39 5.68 1.33
CA ILE A 43 1.56 4.59 0.36
C ILE A 43 0.72 4.95 -0.88
N ILE A 44 1.37 5.56 -1.86
CA ILE A 44 0.72 6.17 -3.02
C ILE A 44 0.36 5.16 -4.12
N GLY A 45 0.97 3.97 -4.08
CA GLY A 45 0.84 2.99 -5.14
C GLY A 45 1.82 1.84 -5.02
N VAL A 46 1.86 0.95 -6.00
CA VAL A 46 0.97 0.91 -7.18
C VAL A 46 -0.21 -0.01 -6.91
N ARG A 47 -1.35 0.23 -7.57
CA ARG A 47 -2.47 -0.72 -7.58
C ARG A 47 -1.95 -2.12 -7.96
N LYS A 48 -2.29 -3.11 -7.15
CA LYS A 48 -1.81 -4.52 -7.22
C LYS A 48 -0.33 -4.76 -6.89
N GLY A 49 0.43 -3.74 -6.49
CA GLY A 49 1.81 -3.89 -6.04
C GLY A 49 1.97 -4.56 -4.66
N GLY A 50 0.89 -4.67 -3.87
CA GLY A 50 0.96 -5.21 -2.50
C GLY A 50 0.72 -4.16 -1.41
N THR A 51 0.22 -2.98 -1.77
CA THR A 51 -0.02 -1.84 -0.87
C THR A 51 -0.75 -2.21 0.43
N ARG A 52 -1.73 -3.12 0.39
CA ARG A 52 -2.45 -3.57 1.62
C ARG A 52 -1.57 -4.45 2.51
N ALA A 53 -0.73 -5.31 1.94
CA ALA A 53 0.21 -6.12 2.70
C ALA A 53 1.20 -5.20 3.43
N LEU A 54 1.82 -4.28 2.69
CA LEU A 54 2.73 -3.28 3.23
C LEU A 54 2.11 -2.49 4.40
N LEU A 55 0.90 -1.94 4.23
CA LEU A 55 0.25 -1.17 5.30
C LEU A 55 -0.05 -2.01 6.55
N GLU A 56 -0.50 -3.26 6.38
CA GLU A 56 -0.81 -4.13 7.52
C GLU A 56 0.46 -4.59 8.24
N MET A 57 1.53 -4.88 7.49
CA MET A 57 2.84 -5.24 8.05
C MET A 57 3.49 -4.06 8.79
N LEU A 58 3.49 -2.85 8.23
CA LEU A 58 4.02 -1.66 8.90
C LEU A 58 3.27 -1.34 10.20
N ASN A 59 1.99 -1.66 10.27
CA ASN A 59 1.18 -1.47 11.48
C ASN A 59 1.46 -2.49 12.59
N LEU A 60 2.41 -3.42 12.40
CA LEU A 60 3.01 -4.18 13.49
C LEU A 60 3.94 -3.30 14.34
N HIS A 61 4.51 -2.24 13.76
CA HIS A 61 5.38 -1.34 14.49
C HIS A 61 4.57 -0.49 15.50
N PRO A 62 4.94 -0.42 16.79
CA PRO A 62 4.21 0.33 17.82
C PRO A 62 4.13 1.86 17.60
N ALA A 63 4.99 2.42 16.74
CA ALA A 63 5.02 3.83 16.41
C ALA A 63 4.21 4.16 15.15
N VAL A 64 3.64 3.16 14.47
CA VAL A 64 2.84 3.35 13.26
C VAL A 64 1.36 3.21 13.58
N VAL A 65 0.54 4.13 13.07
CA VAL A 65 -0.92 4.02 13.13
C VAL A 65 -1.46 4.17 11.72
N LYS A 66 -2.11 3.12 11.20
CA LYS A 66 -2.66 3.16 9.84
C LYS A 66 -4.08 3.74 9.77
N ALA A 67 -4.36 4.48 8.70
CA ALA A 67 -5.72 4.72 8.27
C ALA A 67 -6.41 3.38 7.90
N SER A 68 -7.67 3.23 8.27
CA SER A 68 -8.40 1.95 8.12
C SER A 68 -8.81 1.66 6.67
N GLN A 69 -9.09 2.71 5.91
CA GLN A 69 -9.60 2.67 4.54
C GLN A 69 -8.76 3.51 3.58
N GLU A 70 -8.92 3.27 2.28
CA GLU A 70 -8.41 4.15 1.22
C GLU A 70 -9.27 5.41 1.24
N VAL A 71 -8.69 6.56 1.58
CA VAL A 71 -9.48 7.77 1.82
C VAL A 71 -9.87 8.46 0.52
N HIS A 72 -9.09 8.24 -0.55
CA HIS A 72 -9.30 8.86 -1.85
C HIS A 72 -9.47 10.38 -1.74
N PHE A 73 -8.59 11.05 -0.99
CA PHE A 73 -8.70 12.49 -0.75
C PHE A 73 -8.18 13.28 -1.95
N PHE A 74 -6.98 12.96 -2.43
CA PHE A 74 -6.33 13.75 -3.48
C PHE A 74 -6.83 13.43 -4.89
N ASP A 75 -7.30 12.21 -5.15
CA ASP A 75 -7.75 11.74 -6.47
C ASP A 75 -9.24 12.01 -6.74
N ASN A 76 -10.09 12.04 -5.70
CA ASN A 76 -11.52 12.35 -5.82
C ASN A 76 -11.79 13.84 -5.52
N ASP A 77 -12.31 14.58 -6.50
CA ASP A 77 -12.59 16.01 -6.34
C ASP A 77 -13.63 16.30 -5.26
N GLN A 78 -14.67 15.47 -5.14
CA GLN A 78 -15.70 15.65 -4.10
C GLN A 78 -15.14 15.52 -2.69
N ASN A 79 -14.11 14.70 -2.50
CA ASN A 79 -13.41 14.61 -1.22
C ASN A 79 -12.41 15.77 -1.06
N TYR A 80 -11.68 16.12 -2.11
CA TYR A 80 -10.67 17.17 -2.08
C TYR A 80 -11.25 18.54 -1.73
N VAL A 81 -12.42 18.90 -2.28
CA VAL A 81 -13.07 20.21 -2.00
C VAL A 81 -13.49 20.37 -0.53
N ARG A 82 -13.60 19.27 0.23
CA ARG A 82 -13.93 19.31 1.67
C ARG A 82 -12.75 19.79 2.52
N GLY A 83 -11.56 19.93 1.91
CA GLY A 83 -10.38 20.52 2.52
C GLY A 83 -9.61 19.58 3.45
N VAL A 84 -8.41 20.04 3.83
CA VAL A 84 -7.46 19.27 4.65
C VAL A 84 -8.02 18.95 6.04
N SER A 85 -8.88 19.81 6.59
CA SER A 85 -9.58 19.53 7.84
C SER A 85 -10.44 18.28 7.74
N TRP A 86 -11.20 18.09 6.65
CA TRP A 86 -11.96 16.86 6.43
C TRP A 86 -11.04 15.64 6.32
N TYR A 87 -9.93 15.76 5.60
CA TYR A 87 -8.95 14.69 5.47
C TYR A 87 -8.36 14.26 6.82
N ARG A 88 -7.99 15.23 7.67
CA ARG A 88 -7.51 14.98 9.04
C ARG A 88 -8.53 14.21 9.88
N HIS A 89 -9.83 14.53 9.78
CA HIS A 89 -10.88 13.81 10.50
C HIS A 89 -11.10 12.37 10.01
N ARG A 90 -10.53 11.99 8.85
CA ARG A 90 -10.49 10.59 8.39
C ARG A 90 -9.32 9.80 8.97
N MET A 91 -8.35 10.46 9.60
CA MET A 91 -7.18 9.82 10.17
C MET A 91 -7.51 9.16 11.52
N PRO A 92 -6.80 8.08 11.90
CA PRO A 92 -6.96 7.49 13.22
C PRO A 92 -6.47 8.45 14.32
N PHE A 93 -6.99 8.27 15.52
CA PHE A 93 -6.38 8.86 16.70
C PHE A 93 -5.02 8.22 16.94
N SER A 94 -4.01 9.06 17.19
CA SER A 94 -2.63 8.65 17.42
C SER A 94 -1.99 9.55 18.46
N LEU A 95 -0.94 9.05 19.11
CA LEU A 95 -0.07 9.85 19.96
C LEU A 95 0.84 10.74 19.09
N ARG A 96 1.27 11.89 19.61
CA ARG A 96 2.07 12.88 18.85
C ARG A 96 3.35 12.30 18.23
N GLN A 97 3.98 11.36 18.92
CA GLN A 97 5.20 10.68 18.49
C GLN A 97 4.96 9.58 17.45
N GLN A 98 3.72 9.11 17.29
CA GLN A 98 3.39 8.10 16.29
C GLN A 98 3.26 8.71 14.89
N THR A 99 3.54 7.88 13.89
CA THR A 99 3.46 8.18 12.48
C THR A 99 2.17 7.63 11.92
N THR A 100 1.27 8.52 11.52
CA THR A 100 0.07 8.16 10.77
C THR A 100 0.43 7.86 9.32
N ILE A 101 -0.04 6.72 8.79
CA ILE A 101 0.15 6.31 7.39
C ILE A 101 -1.19 6.07 6.71
N GLU A 102 -1.37 6.65 5.53
CA GLU A 102 -2.53 6.42 4.66
C GLU A 102 -2.10 5.72 3.35
N LYS A 103 -3.02 5.00 2.72
CA LYS A 103 -2.75 4.17 1.54
C LYS A 103 -3.90 4.26 0.55
N SER A 104 -3.68 4.94 -0.57
CA SER A 104 -4.63 5.02 -1.69
C SER A 104 -3.87 4.76 -3.00
N PRO A 105 -3.90 3.53 -3.56
CA PRO A 105 -3.05 3.14 -4.68
C PRO A 105 -3.35 3.86 -6.00
N ALA A 106 -4.50 4.53 -6.09
CA ALA A 106 -4.88 5.35 -7.23
C ALA A 106 -4.10 6.67 -7.29
N TYR A 107 -3.50 7.11 -6.17
CA TYR A 107 -2.73 8.35 -6.10
C TYR A 107 -1.60 8.36 -7.13
N PHE A 108 -0.81 7.28 -7.19
CA PHE A 108 0.36 7.19 -8.06
C PHE A 108 0.05 7.51 -9.53
N THR A 109 -1.07 7.01 -10.05
CA THR A 109 -1.42 7.18 -11.46
C THR A 109 -2.24 8.42 -11.79
N THR A 110 -2.84 9.07 -10.79
CA THR A 110 -3.77 10.19 -11.03
C THR A 110 -3.00 11.50 -11.18
N GLU A 111 -3.14 12.18 -12.31
CA GLU A 111 -2.29 13.32 -12.72
C GLU A 111 -2.29 14.50 -11.75
N LYS A 112 -3.45 14.85 -11.18
CA LYS A 112 -3.58 15.98 -10.25
C LYS A 112 -3.06 15.70 -8.82
N VAL A 113 -2.70 14.46 -8.50
CA VAL A 113 -2.40 14.07 -7.11
C VAL A 113 -1.05 14.60 -6.60
N PRO A 114 0.07 14.51 -7.34
CA PRO A 114 1.38 14.99 -6.86
C PRO A 114 1.31 16.44 -6.37
N GLU A 115 0.75 17.33 -7.19
CA GLU A 115 0.58 18.75 -6.84
C GLU A 115 -0.26 18.95 -5.58
N ARG A 116 -1.39 18.23 -5.45
CA ARG A 116 -2.27 18.36 -4.28
C ARG A 116 -1.62 17.85 -3.00
N VAL A 117 -0.83 16.78 -3.08
CA VAL A 117 -0.04 16.28 -1.95
C VAL A 117 1.04 17.29 -1.59
N PHE A 118 1.73 17.86 -2.58
CA PHE A 118 2.78 18.86 -2.37
C PHE A 118 2.25 20.12 -1.68
N ARG A 119 1.08 20.62 -2.09
CA ARG A 119 0.41 21.75 -1.45
C ARG A 119 0.02 21.48 0.01
N MET A 120 -0.22 20.22 0.39
CA MET A 120 -0.52 19.85 1.78
C MET A 120 0.76 19.78 2.63
N ASP A 121 1.77 19.08 2.14
CA ASP A 121 3.04 18.89 2.84
C ASP A 121 4.16 18.57 1.82
N PRO A 122 4.99 19.57 1.47
CA PRO A 122 6.14 19.37 0.59
C PRO A 122 7.18 18.38 1.14
N SER A 123 7.21 18.16 2.46
CA SER A 123 8.21 17.33 3.15
C SER A 123 7.78 15.88 3.40
N ILE A 124 6.58 15.51 2.93
CA ILE A 124 5.98 14.20 3.21
C ILE A 124 6.81 13.06 2.61
N ARG A 125 6.85 11.92 3.31
CA ARG A 125 7.51 10.71 2.84
C ARG A 125 6.57 9.86 1.99
N LEU A 126 7.04 9.38 0.85
CA LEU A 126 6.24 8.65 -0.12
C LEU A 126 6.73 7.21 -0.26
N LEU A 127 5.84 6.25 0.00
CA LEU A 127 6.09 4.83 -0.18
C LEU A 127 5.45 4.36 -1.48
N LEU A 128 6.26 3.77 -2.36
CA LEU A 128 5.83 3.24 -3.64
C LEU A 128 6.20 1.75 -3.72
N ILE A 129 5.21 0.86 -3.59
CA ILE A 129 5.44 -0.58 -3.74
C ILE A 129 5.14 -1.03 -5.17
N VAL A 130 6.16 -1.60 -5.81
CA VAL A 130 6.12 -2.07 -7.21
C VAL A 130 6.33 -3.57 -7.27
N ARG A 131 5.88 -4.19 -8.35
CA ARG A 131 6.08 -5.61 -8.68
C ARG A 131 6.44 -5.74 -10.14
N GLU A 132 6.84 -6.93 -10.56
CA GLU A 132 7.06 -7.23 -11.97
C GLU A 132 5.87 -6.73 -12.82
N PRO A 133 6.11 -5.80 -13.77
CA PRO A 133 5.08 -5.07 -14.51
C PRO A 133 4.01 -5.94 -15.17
N THR A 134 4.41 -7.07 -15.76
CA THR A 134 3.54 -8.03 -16.44
C THR A 134 2.62 -8.72 -15.44
N THR A 135 3.19 -9.28 -14.39
CA THR A 135 2.49 -9.92 -13.26
C THR A 135 1.52 -8.94 -12.60
N ARG A 136 1.92 -7.67 -12.42
CA ARG A 136 1.04 -6.62 -11.90
C ARG A 136 -0.15 -6.37 -12.83
N ALA A 137 0.07 -6.32 -14.15
CA ALA A 137 -0.99 -6.16 -15.15
C ALA A 137 -1.97 -7.34 -15.15
N VAL A 138 -1.48 -8.58 -15.09
CA VAL A 138 -2.33 -9.78 -14.97
C VAL A 138 -3.12 -9.76 -13.65
N SER A 139 -2.49 -9.35 -12.54
CA SER A 139 -3.18 -9.24 -11.24
C SER A 139 -4.29 -8.19 -11.25
N ASP A 140 -4.10 -7.10 -12.01
CA ASP A 140 -5.10 -6.05 -12.19
C ASP A 140 -6.31 -6.57 -12.98
N TYR A 141 -6.03 -7.20 -14.12
CA TYR A 141 -7.02 -7.89 -14.93
C TYR A 141 -7.83 -8.89 -14.12
N THR A 142 -7.17 -9.75 -13.34
CA THR A 142 -7.80 -10.77 -12.50
C THR A 142 -8.81 -10.16 -11.52
N GLN A 143 -8.45 -9.06 -10.86
CA GLN A 143 -9.37 -8.38 -9.95
C GLN A 143 -10.59 -7.78 -10.68
N VAL A 144 -10.40 -7.26 -11.89
CA VAL A 144 -11.52 -6.73 -12.70
C VAL A 144 -12.42 -7.87 -13.18
N LEU A 145 -11.83 -8.96 -13.65
CA LEU A 145 -12.53 -10.16 -14.11
C LEU A 145 -13.45 -10.73 -13.02
N GLU A 146 -12.92 -11.01 -11.82
CA GLU A 146 -13.74 -11.47 -10.70
C GLU A 146 -14.85 -10.49 -10.34
N GLY A 147 -14.54 -9.18 -10.36
CA GLY A 147 -15.53 -8.13 -10.08
C GLY A 147 -16.68 -8.11 -11.10
N LYS A 148 -16.43 -8.50 -12.36
CA LYS A 148 -17.43 -8.65 -13.42
C LYS A 148 -18.20 -9.96 -13.27
N GLN A 149 -17.51 -11.07 -12.99
CA GLN A 149 -18.12 -12.38 -12.76
C GLN A 149 -19.10 -12.34 -11.57
N ARG A 150 -18.73 -11.72 -10.45
CA ARG A 150 -19.63 -11.54 -9.29
C ARG A 150 -20.89 -10.71 -9.60
N LYS A 151 -20.88 -9.94 -10.70
CA LYS A 151 -22.02 -9.15 -11.19
C LYS A 151 -22.70 -9.81 -12.38
N ASN A 152 -22.41 -11.08 -12.67
CA ASN A 152 -22.89 -11.83 -13.84
C ASN A 152 -22.65 -11.09 -15.17
N LYS A 153 -21.49 -10.43 -15.30
CA LYS A 153 -21.07 -9.74 -16.53
C LYS A 153 -19.89 -10.46 -17.17
N THR A 154 -19.91 -10.53 -18.49
CA THR A 154 -18.78 -11.01 -19.28
C THR A 154 -17.63 -10.00 -19.28
N TYR A 155 -16.42 -10.50 -19.50
CA TYR A 155 -15.23 -9.68 -19.67
C TYR A 155 -14.31 -10.34 -20.69
N ARG A 156 -13.67 -9.53 -21.54
CA ARG A 156 -12.77 -10.03 -22.60
C ARG A 156 -11.54 -10.68 -21.98
N ARG A 157 -10.93 -11.62 -22.71
CA ARG A 157 -9.65 -12.24 -22.31
C ARG A 157 -8.54 -11.20 -22.19
N PHE A 158 -7.53 -11.49 -21.37
CA PHE A 158 -6.43 -10.58 -21.13
C PHE A 158 -5.68 -10.26 -22.41
N GLU A 159 -5.41 -11.28 -23.23
CA GLU A 159 -4.71 -11.17 -24.52
C GLU A 159 -5.40 -10.16 -25.44
N THR A 160 -6.73 -10.21 -25.52
CA THR A 160 -7.51 -9.31 -26.38
C THR A 160 -7.60 -7.87 -25.87
N LEU A 161 -7.21 -7.64 -24.62
CA LEU A 161 -7.15 -6.31 -24.01
C LEU A 161 -5.72 -5.76 -24.07
N ALA A 162 -4.73 -6.60 -23.78
CA ALA A 162 -3.33 -6.25 -23.67
C ALA A 162 -2.60 -6.19 -25.01
N ILE A 163 -3.11 -6.85 -26.05
CA ILE A 163 -2.59 -6.81 -27.42
C ILE A 163 -3.58 -6.10 -28.32
N ASP A 164 -3.08 -5.18 -29.14
CA ASP A 164 -3.85 -4.49 -30.16
C ASP A 164 -4.11 -5.42 -31.35
N SER A 165 -5.37 -5.53 -31.76
CA SER A 165 -5.77 -6.49 -32.79
C SER A 165 -5.29 -6.14 -34.20
N SER A 166 -4.92 -4.88 -34.45
CA SER A 166 -4.48 -4.41 -35.78
C SER A 166 -2.98 -4.56 -35.96
N SER A 167 -2.20 -4.16 -34.95
CA SER A 167 -0.74 -4.20 -34.98
C SER A 167 -0.15 -5.51 -34.44
N LEU A 168 -0.95 -6.30 -33.70
CA LEU A 168 -0.51 -7.46 -32.94
C LEU A 168 0.55 -7.15 -31.88
N GLU A 169 0.69 -5.87 -31.52
CA GLU A 169 1.63 -5.37 -30.53
C GLU A 169 0.96 -5.03 -29.20
N VAL A 170 1.76 -4.82 -28.16
CA VAL A 170 1.24 -4.45 -26.83
C VAL A 170 0.41 -3.17 -26.93
N ASN A 171 -0.77 -3.18 -26.33
CA ASN A 171 -1.69 -2.06 -26.26
C ASN A 171 -1.39 -1.17 -25.03
N PRO A 172 -0.65 -0.05 -25.18
CA PRO A 172 -0.32 0.83 -24.06
C PRO A 172 -1.54 1.59 -23.51
N LYS A 173 -2.67 1.63 -24.25
CA LYS A 173 -3.90 2.29 -23.80
C LYS A 173 -4.70 1.42 -22.83
N TYR A 174 -4.43 0.11 -22.79
CA TYR A 174 -5.07 -0.75 -21.80
C TYR A 174 -4.61 -0.36 -20.39
N LYS A 175 -5.57 0.00 -19.52
CA LYS A 175 -5.28 0.56 -18.20
C LYS A 175 -4.32 -0.30 -17.36
N ALA A 176 -4.37 -1.63 -17.47
CA ALA A 176 -3.45 -2.50 -16.75
C ALA A 176 -2.01 -2.41 -17.31
N VAL A 177 -1.83 -2.27 -18.62
CA VAL A 177 -0.51 -2.05 -19.22
C VAL A 177 -0.01 -0.65 -18.86
N TRP A 178 -0.83 0.38 -19.06
CA TRP A 178 -0.50 1.77 -18.76
C TRP A 178 -0.04 1.97 -17.32
N THR A 179 -0.76 1.42 -16.35
CA THR A 179 -0.43 1.51 -14.91
C THR A 179 0.92 0.85 -14.57
N SER A 180 1.35 -0.13 -15.36
CA SER A 180 2.61 -0.84 -15.18
C SER A 180 3.82 -0.08 -15.74
N ILE A 181 3.61 1.02 -16.48
CA ILE A 181 4.69 1.89 -16.97
C ILE A 181 5.10 2.85 -15.83
N TYR A 182 5.80 2.31 -14.83
CA TYR A 182 6.06 3.03 -13.57
C TYR A 182 6.81 4.35 -13.77
N THR A 183 7.75 4.41 -14.70
CA THR A 183 8.54 5.61 -15.02
C THR A 183 7.67 6.80 -15.39
N LYS A 184 6.72 6.60 -16.31
CA LYS A 184 5.81 7.65 -16.76
C LYS A 184 5.03 8.30 -15.62
N HIS A 185 4.70 7.51 -14.59
CA HIS A 185 4.02 8.00 -13.40
C HIS A 185 5.00 8.68 -12.46
N LEU A 186 6.13 8.04 -12.17
CA LEU A 186 7.15 8.55 -11.26
C LEU A 186 7.70 9.90 -11.71
N GLU A 187 7.94 10.12 -13.00
CA GLU A 187 8.41 11.40 -13.54
C GLU A 187 7.50 12.57 -13.15
N ARG A 188 6.18 12.39 -13.21
CA ARG A 188 5.22 13.43 -12.76
C ARG A 188 5.28 13.70 -11.27
N TRP A 189 5.60 12.68 -10.48
CA TRP A 189 5.79 12.85 -9.05
C TRP A 189 7.09 13.59 -8.76
N LEU A 190 8.13 13.37 -9.56
CA LEU A 190 9.44 14.01 -9.44
C LEU A 190 9.45 15.50 -9.85
N GLU A 191 8.42 15.96 -10.57
CA GLU A 191 8.19 17.41 -10.79
C GLU A 191 7.91 18.16 -9.47
N PHE A 192 7.44 17.47 -8.43
CA PHE A 192 7.06 18.08 -7.14
C PHE A 192 7.92 17.63 -5.97
N PHE A 193 8.41 16.39 -6.00
CA PHE A 193 9.12 15.79 -4.87
C PHE A 193 10.49 15.27 -5.30
N PRO A 194 11.55 15.53 -4.53
CA PRO A 194 12.86 14.98 -4.81
C PRO A 194 12.86 13.46 -4.59
N VAL A 195 13.72 12.72 -5.30
CA VAL A 195 13.70 11.25 -5.30
C VAL A 195 13.97 10.65 -3.91
N GLU A 196 14.70 11.37 -3.05
CA GLU A 196 15.03 11.01 -1.68
C GLU A 196 13.80 10.99 -0.75
N GLN A 197 12.70 11.63 -1.15
CA GLN A 197 11.41 11.53 -0.46
C GLN A 197 10.59 10.31 -0.88
N PHE A 198 11.09 9.50 -1.82
CA PHE A 198 10.49 8.23 -2.19
C PHE A 198 11.28 7.07 -1.60
N HIS A 199 10.54 6.08 -1.14
CA HIS A 199 11.11 4.75 -0.92
C HIS A 199 10.34 3.73 -1.74
N ILE A 200 11.08 3.09 -2.64
CA ILE A 200 10.55 2.09 -3.55
C ILE A 200 10.65 0.74 -2.86
N VAL A 201 9.51 0.16 -2.51
CA VAL A 201 9.42 -1.17 -1.90
C VAL A 201 9.34 -2.21 -3.00
N ASP A 202 10.18 -3.24 -2.90
CA ASP A 202 10.10 -4.40 -3.78
C ASP A 202 8.96 -5.31 -3.31
N GLY A 203 7.86 -5.28 -4.05
CA GLY A 203 6.68 -6.07 -3.75
C GLY A 203 6.83 -7.56 -4.06
N ASP A 204 7.79 -7.95 -4.91
CA ASP A 204 8.08 -9.36 -5.15
C ASP A 204 8.92 -9.91 -3.99
N ARG A 205 9.91 -9.15 -3.51
CA ARG A 205 10.62 -9.48 -2.25
C ARG A 205 9.75 -9.37 -1.01
N LEU A 206 8.76 -8.47 -0.97
CA LEU A 206 7.82 -8.43 0.15
C LEU A 206 6.98 -9.72 0.24
N ILE A 207 6.80 -10.44 -0.87
CA ILE A 207 6.10 -11.73 -0.89
C ILE A 207 7.01 -12.86 -0.40
N SER A 208 8.29 -12.89 -0.81
CA SER A 208 9.22 -13.98 -0.48
C SER A 208 9.94 -13.78 0.86
N GLU A 209 10.40 -12.55 1.16
CA GLU A 209 11.28 -12.18 2.26
C GLU A 209 10.86 -10.83 2.91
N PRO A 210 9.65 -10.75 3.48
CA PRO A 210 9.05 -9.47 3.92
C PRO A 210 9.87 -8.68 4.94
N LEU A 211 10.53 -9.34 5.89
CA LEU A 211 11.25 -8.66 6.97
C LEU A 211 12.32 -7.70 6.44
N SER A 212 13.09 -8.14 5.43
CA SER A 212 14.18 -7.34 4.86
C SER A 212 13.68 -6.06 4.20
N GLU A 213 12.54 -6.11 3.49
CA GLU A 213 11.91 -4.93 2.91
C GLU A 213 11.30 -4.02 3.98
N LEU A 214 10.70 -4.59 5.04
CA LEU A 214 10.12 -3.79 6.12
C LEU A 214 11.18 -3.02 6.90
N GLN A 215 12.36 -3.60 7.14
CA GLN A 215 13.49 -2.91 7.78
C GLN A 215 14.04 -1.76 6.94
N LEU A 216 14.00 -1.86 5.60
CA LEU A 216 14.30 -0.75 4.71
C LEU A 216 13.29 0.39 4.89
N VAL A 217 12.00 0.05 4.99
CA VAL A 217 10.93 1.03 5.23
C VAL A 217 11.04 1.67 6.61
N GLU A 218 11.36 0.92 7.67
CA GLU A 218 11.59 1.46 9.02
C GLU A 218 12.69 2.52 9.00
N ARG A 219 13.84 2.21 8.38
CA ARG A 219 14.95 3.16 8.21
C ARG A 219 14.53 4.40 7.43
N PHE A 220 13.82 4.23 6.31
CA PHE A 220 13.33 5.34 5.51
C PHE A 220 12.35 6.23 6.29
N LEU A 221 11.47 5.65 7.12
CA LEU A 221 10.54 6.40 7.96
C LEU A 221 11.19 6.94 9.25
N ARG A 222 12.49 6.71 9.46
CA ARG A 222 13.25 7.04 10.68
C ARG A 222 12.63 6.44 11.94
N LEU A 223 12.18 5.20 11.82
CA LEU A 223 11.63 4.41 12.91
C LEU A 223 12.72 3.46 13.47
N PRO A 224 12.74 3.19 14.79
CA PRO A 224 13.63 2.18 15.35
C PRO A 224 13.24 0.78 14.81
N PRO A 225 14.19 -0.15 14.65
CA PRO A 225 13.88 -1.49 14.15
C PRO A 225 13.06 -2.25 15.21
N ARG A 226 11.76 -2.42 14.96
CA ARG A 226 10.83 -3.05 15.91
C ARG A 226 10.06 -4.21 15.31
N ILE A 227 9.89 -4.25 13.98
CA ILE A 227 9.32 -5.40 13.29
C ILE A 227 10.38 -6.51 13.23
N SER A 228 9.99 -7.72 13.61
CA SER A 228 10.86 -8.89 13.73
C SER A 228 10.35 -10.08 12.92
N GLN A 229 11.16 -11.14 12.86
CA GLN A 229 10.76 -12.39 12.23
C GLN A 229 9.57 -13.05 12.98
N ASP A 230 9.45 -12.82 14.29
CA ASP A 230 8.39 -13.44 15.10
C ASP A 230 7.00 -12.88 14.77
N ASP A 231 6.93 -11.66 14.24
CA ASP A 231 5.69 -11.01 13.81
C ASP A 231 5.15 -11.60 12.49
N LEU A 232 5.94 -12.40 11.79
CA LEU A 232 5.65 -12.90 10.45
C LEU A 232 5.71 -14.42 10.42
N TYR A 233 4.75 -15.07 9.77
CA TYR A 233 4.80 -16.51 9.56
C TYR A 233 4.25 -16.87 8.19
N PHE A 234 4.90 -17.81 7.51
CA PHE A 234 4.41 -18.30 6.23
C PHE A 234 3.24 -19.25 6.45
N ASN A 235 2.14 -19.03 5.72
CA ASN A 235 0.98 -19.92 5.72
C ASN A 235 0.94 -20.69 4.40
N SER A 236 1.28 -21.97 4.43
CA SER A 236 1.34 -22.83 3.24
C SER A 236 0.01 -22.96 2.51
N THR A 237 -1.11 -23.02 3.24
CA THR A 237 -2.46 -23.05 2.64
C THR A 237 -2.79 -21.77 1.88
N ARG A 238 -2.34 -20.63 2.38
CA ARG A 238 -2.53 -19.33 1.71
C ARG A 238 -1.49 -19.09 0.62
N GLY A 239 -0.30 -19.65 0.75
CA GLY A 239 0.86 -19.37 -0.12
C GLY A 239 1.50 -18.00 0.14
N PHE A 240 1.21 -17.36 1.29
CA PHE A 240 1.72 -16.03 1.63
C PHE A 240 2.05 -15.92 3.12
N TYR A 241 2.89 -14.94 3.47
CA TYR A 241 3.10 -14.54 4.86
C TYR A 241 1.83 -13.94 5.47
N CYS A 242 1.57 -14.33 6.71
CA CYS A 242 0.56 -13.81 7.60
C CYS A 242 1.22 -13.18 8.84
N LEU A 243 0.45 -12.42 9.60
CA LEU A 243 0.92 -11.60 10.70
C LEU A 243 0.60 -12.24 12.06
N ARG A 244 1.55 -12.24 12.99
CA ARG A 244 1.32 -12.47 14.41
C ARG A 244 1.24 -11.09 15.07
N VAL A 245 0.03 -10.66 15.41
CA VAL A 245 -0.23 -9.32 15.96
C VAL A 245 -0.09 -9.31 17.48
N SER A 246 -0.37 -10.45 18.12
CA SER A 246 -0.06 -10.71 19.52
C SER A 246 0.10 -12.22 19.73
N LEU A 247 0.50 -12.64 20.94
CA LEU A 247 0.64 -14.05 21.31
C LEU A 247 -0.59 -14.90 20.93
N HIS A 248 -1.79 -14.31 21.05
CA HIS A 248 -3.06 -15.01 20.82
C HIS A 248 -3.79 -14.55 19.54
N TYR A 249 -3.27 -13.55 18.83
CA TYR A 249 -3.94 -12.99 17.65
C TYR A 249 -3.07 -13.10 16.39
N ARG A 250 -3.50 -13.98 15.49
CA ARG A 250 -2.90 -14.18 14.17
C ARG A 250 -3.86 -13.69 13.09
N LYS A 251 -3.31 -13.12 12.02
CA LYS A 251 -4.08 -12.49 10.96
C LYS A 251 -3.43 -12.71 9.60
N CYS A 252 -4.15 -13.37 8.70
CA CYS A 252 -3.84 -13.35 7.28
C CYS A 252 -4.56 -12.18 6.59
N LEU A 253 -4.06 -11.77 5.42
CA LEU A 253 -4.77 -10.82 4.58
C LEU A 253 -6.10 -11.42 4.09
N ALA A 254 -7.05 -10.54 3.74
CA ALA A 254 -8.37 -10.97 3.26
C ALA A 254 -8.26 -11.88 2.03
N GLY A 255 -9.22 -12.79 1.83
CA GLY A 255 -9.21 -13.74 0.70
C GLY A 255 -9.19 -13.08 -0.69
N SER A 256 -9.51 -11.78 -0.77
CA SER A 256 -9.31 -10.97 -1.97
C SER A 256 -7.83 -10.61 -2.25
N LYS A 257 -6.86 -11.08 -1.46
CA LYS A 257 -5.43 -10.86 -1.64
C LYS A 257 -4.78 -12.22 -1.93
N GLY A 258 -3.95 -12.29 -2.98
CA GLY A 258 -3.34 -13.56 -3.42
C GLY A 258 -4.27 -14.41 -4.30
N ARG A 259 -4.98 -13.80 -5.25
CA ARG A 259 -5.84 -14.53 -6.20
C ARG A 259 -5.00 -15.38 -7.15
N ALA A 260 -5.51 -16.56 -7.50
CA ALA A 260 -4.98 -17.30 -8.62
C ALA A 260 -5.11 -16.46 -9.90
N HIS A 261 -4.00 -16.31 -10.63
CA HIS A 261 -4.02 -15.62 -11.91
C HIS A 261 -4.58 -16.56 -12.98
N PRO A 262 -5.36 -16.06 -13.94
CA PRO A 262 -5.78 -16.84 -15.09
C PRO A 262 -4.56 -17.22 -15.93
N HIS A 263 -4.68 -18.33 -16.64
CA HIS A 263 -3.69 -18.67 -17.67
C HIS A 263 -3.68 -17.57 -18.74
N VAL A 264 -2.48 -17.10 -19.08
CA VAL A 264 -2.23 -16.16 -20.17
C VAL A 264 -1.22 -16.81 -21.10
N ASN A 265 -1.42 -16.67 -22.41
CA ASN A 265 -0.50 -17.20 -23.41
C ASN A 265 0.96 -16.72 -23.16
N ALA A 266 1.91 -17.65 -23.12
CA ALA A 266 3.34 -17.37 -22.88
C ALA A 266 3.90 -16.33 -23.85
N THR A 267 3.57 -16.40 -25.14
CA THR A 267 4.03 -15.42 -26.15
C THR A 267 3.53 -14.00 -25.84
N VAL A 268 2.33 -13.86 -25.24
CA VAL A 268 1.79 -12.56 -24.82
C VAL A 268 2.54 -12.04 -23.59
N LEU A 269 2.91 -12.92 -22.66
CA LEU A 269 3.72 -12.57 -21.50
C LEU A 269 5.11 -12.09 -21.92
N GLU A 270 5.78 -12.81 -22.82
CA GLU A 270 7.09 -12.43 -23.37
C GLU A 270 7.03 -11.09 -24.09
N LYS A 271 6.00 -10.86 -24.94
CA LYS A 271 5.78 -9.56 -25.58
C LYS A 271 5.65 -8.42 -24.57
N LEU A 272 4.92 -8.64 -23.47
CA LEU A 272 4.77 -7.63 -22.41
C LEU A 272 6.09 -7.37 -21.69
N GLN A 273 6.86 -8.41 -21.37
CA GLN A 273 8.17 -8.27 -20.73
C GLN A 273 9.13 -7.45 -21.61
N HIS A 274 9.23 -7.79 -22.90
CA HIS A 274 9.99 -7.00 -23.87
C HIS A 274 9.51 -5.54 -23.97
N PHE A 275 8.20 -5.32 -23.99
CA PHE A 275 7.62 -3.98 -23.99
C PHE A 275 7.98 -3.17 -22.74
N PHE A 276 7.96 -3.79 -21.55
CA PHE A 276 8.26 -3.10 -20.30
C PHE A 276 9.76 -2.89 -20.07
N HIS A 277 10.63 -3.72 -20.66
CA HIS A 277 12.08 -3.69 -20.44
C HIS A 277 12.71 -2.28 -20.51
N PRO A 278 12.53 -1.47 -21.58
CA PRO A 278 13.14 -0.13 -21.62
C PRO A 278 12.60 0.80 -20.52
N PHE A 279 11.33 0.68 -20.14
CA PHE A 279 10.75 1.44 -19.05
C PHE A 279 11.31 0.99 -17.69
N ASN A 280 11.55 -0.31 -17.52
CA ASN A 280 12.14 -0.87 -16.31
C ASN A 280 13.57 -0.35 -16.10
N GLN A 281 14.41 -0.38 -17.15
CA GLN A 281 15.77 0.16 -17.06
C GLN A 281 15.79 1.63 -16.65
N LYS A 282 14.92 2.44 -17.25
CA LYS A 282 14.77 3.85 -16.86
C LYS A 282 14.26 4.00 -15.42
N PHE A 283 13.36 3.13 -14.95
CA PHE A 283 12.90 3.13 -13.56
C PHE A 283 14.06 2.86 -12.59
N TYR A 284 14.92 1.90 -12.92
CA TYR A 284 16.08 1.56 -12.09
C TYR A 284 17.08 2.70 -12.02
N GLN A 285 17.34 3.35 -13.15
CA GLN A 285 18.21 4.54 -13.21
C GLN A 285 17.67 5.68 -12.34
N ILE A 286 16.38 6.01 -12.46
CA ILE A 286 15.76 7.09 -11.69
C ILE A 286 15.79 6.79 -10.19
N THR A 287 15.47 5.55 -9.80
CA THR A 287 15.28 5.19 -8.39
C THR A 287 16.57 4.75 -7.69
N GLY A 288 17.65 4.51 -8.45
CA GLY A 288 18.89 3.91 -7.95
C GLY A 288 18.71 2.46 -7.44
N ARG A 289 17.58 1.81 -7.74
CA ARG A 289 17.25 0.47 -7.26
C ARG A 289 16.89 -0.44 -8.44
N THR A 290 17.63 -1.53 -8.60
CA THR A 290 17.37 -2.58 -9.59
C THR A 290 16.46 -3.66 -9.01
N PHE A 291 15.63 -4.25 -9.86
CA PHE A 291 14.72 -5.34 -9.52
C PHE A 291 14.97 -6.51 -10.48
N SER A 292 14.81 -7.74 -10.01
CA SER A 292 15.03 -8.95 -10.81
C SER A 292 13.82 -9.27 -11.71
N TRP A 293 13.34 -8.28 -12.45
CA TRP A 293 12.27 -8.47 -13.43
C TRP A 293 12.87 -8.97 -14.76
N PRO A 294 12.19 -9.92 -15.44
CA PRO A 294 12.60 -10.41 -16.76
C PRO A 294 12.54 -9.32 -17.84
#